data_AF-A0A927P0J5-F1
#
_entry.id   AF-A0A927P0J5-F1
#
_cell.length_a   1.000
_cell.length_b   1.000
_cell.length_c   1.000
_cell.angle_alpha   90.00
_cell.angle_beta   90.00
_cell.angle_gamma   90.00
#
_symmetry.space_group_name_H-M   'P 1'
#
loop_
_entity.id
_entity.type
_entity.pdbx_description
1 polymer ?
#
loop_
_entity_poly.entity_id
_entity_poly.type
_entity_poly.pdbx_seq_one_letter_code
_entity_poly.pdbx_strand_id
1 'polypeptide(L)'
;MNEKNITSLSEIKEEKLHAFNRERYGDVIRRFRTEKGLNQPQLAAMVGVNKNAVSNWEAGRTRPDINTVPLLCAALGISVSDFFGTEENAGSLSRDEQRKLSGYRYLSDMNKQLVVKMIDAMLEVQEQEKRKFVEANVRRIFRNAYKTAAGTGNPLDGARRGSYEYLYADPMIDQADEIITVTGNSMEPTFYDGDMLLVEHTQEVRVGEIGIFVADGDGYVKEYHEDGLHSHNPAYPVLRFTEDDNVRCVGRVLGALNERQFASKEDIQIYEDIHSGKK
;
A
#
# COMPACT_ATOMS: atom_id res chain seq x y z
N MET A 1 -28.48 0.29 -38.40
CA MET A 1 -28.24 -1.11 -38.00
C MET A 1 -26.76 -1.30 -37.82
N ASN A 2 -26.29 -1.36 -36.58
CA ASN A 2 -24.97 -1.87 -36.24
C ASN A 2 -25.15 -2.51 -34.86
N GLU A 3 -25.60 -3.76 -34.86
CA GLU A 3 -25.70 -4.59 -33.65
C GLU A 3 -24.27 -4.82 -33.15
N LYS A 4 -23.86 -3.99 -32.18
CA LYS A 4 -22.60 -4.17 -31.49
C LYS A 4 -22.70 -5.40 -30.60
N ASN A 5 -21.84 -6.38 -30.89
CA ASN A 5 -21.40 -7.48 -30.04
C ASN A 5 -21.66 -7.24 -28.54
N ILE A 6 -22.68 -7.90 -28.00
CA ILE A 6 -22.79 -8.14 -26.56
C ILE A 6 -22.11 -9.49 -26.32
N THR A 7 -20.79 -9.45 -26.14
CA THR A 7 -20.01 -10.62 -25.69
C THR A 7 -20.52 -11.02 -24.30
N SER A 8 -20.95 -12.27 -24.13
CA SER A 8 -21.54 -12.78 -22.88
C SER A 8 -20.53 -12.73 -21.73
N LEU A 9 -21.00 -12.51 -20.49
CA LEU A 9 -20.17 -12.61 -19.28
C LEU A 9 -19.45 -13.97 -19.13
N SER A 10 -20.01 -15.04 -19.73
CA SER A 10 -19.35 -16.34 -19.80
C SER A 10 -18.14 -16.34 -20.74
N GLU A 11 -18.26 -15.69 -21.89
CA GLU A 11 -17.20 -15.58 -22.90
C GLU A 11 -16.04 -14.73 -22.38
N ILE A 12 -16.34 -13.61 -21.69
CA ILE A 12 -15.32 -12.77 -21.05
C ILE A 12 -14.55 -13.54 -19.96
N LYS A 13 -15.24 -14.40 -19.19
CA LYS A 13 -14.58 -15.25 -18.18
C LYS A 13 -13.69 -16.32 -18.82
N GLU A 14 -14.14 -16.92 -19.91
CA GLU A 14 -13.39 -17.95 -20.64
C GLU A 14 -12.15 -17.37 -21.34
N GLU A 15 -12.26 -16.20 -21.96
CA GLU A 15 -11.13 -15.50 -22.57
C GLU A 15 -10.07 -15.11 -21.53
N LYS A 16 -10.49 -14.57 -20.38
CA LYS A 16 -9.57 -14.25 -19.27
C LYS A 16 -8.89 -15.49 -18.73
N LEU A 17 -9.61 -16.61 -18.60
CA LEU A 17 -9.05 -17.87 -18.14
C LEU A 17 -8.05 -18.46 -19.16
N HIS A 18 -8.34 -18.38 -20.46
CA HIS A 18 -7.43 -18.81 -21.52
C HIS A 18 -6.16 -17.96 -21.55
N ALA A 19 -6.29 -16.64 -21.42
CA ALA A 19 -5.15 -15.73 -21.35
C ALA A 19 -4.25 -16.07 -20.14
N PHE A 20 -4.86 -16.23 -18.95
CA PHE A 20 -4.15 -16.62 -17.74
C PHE A 20 -3.44 -17.97 -17.88
N ASN A 21 -4.10 -18.99 -18.41
CA ASN A 21 -3.51 -20.32 -18.60
C ASN A 21 -2.36 -20.31 -19.61
N ARG A 22 -2.49 -19.51 -20.69
CA ARG A 22 -1.42 -19.35 -21.68
C ARG A 22 -0.19 -18.73 -21.03
N GLU A 23 -0.37 -17.61 -20.33
CA GLU A 23 0.73 -16.89 -19.67
C GLU A 23 1.41 -17.77 -18.61
N ARG A 24 0.62 -18.44 -17.76
CA ARG A 24 1.14 -19.22 -16.62
C ARG A 24 1.72 -20.58 -16.97
N TYR A 25 1.20 -21.25 -18.00
CA TYR A 25 1.59 -22.62 -18.33
C TYR A 25 2.04 -22.76 -19.78
N GLY A 26 1.23 -22.24 -20.70
CA GLY A 26 1.44 -22.43 -22.14
C GLY A 26 2.75 -21.86 -22.65
N ASP A 27 3.08 -20.63 -22.26
CA ASP A 27 4.29 -19.94 -22.71
C ASP A 27 5.55 -20.54 -22.08
N VAL A 28 5.47 -20.99 -20.82
CA VAL A 28 6.57 -21.71 -20.15
C VAL A 28 6.87 -23.04 -20.84
N ILE A 29 5.84 -23.84 -21.12
CA ILE A 29 5.96 -25.11 -21.85
C ILE A 29 6.56 -24.86 -23.23
N ARG A 30 6.03 -23.88 -23.96
CA ARG A 30 6.50 -23.55 -25.31
C ARG A 30 7.97 -23.15 -25.30
N ARG A 31 8.37 -22.24 -24.40
CA ARG A 31 9.74 -21.73 -24.27
C ARG A 31 10.74 -22.87 -24.10
N PHE A 32 10.61 -23.65 -23.03
CA PHE A 32 11.56 -24.72 -22.73
C PHE A 32 11.52 -25.86 -23.76
N ARG A 33 10.36 -26.14 -24.35
CA ARG A 33 10.25 -27.09 -25.45
C ARG A 33 11.07 -26.63 -26.66
N THR A 34 10.95 -25.36 -27.04
CA THR A 34 11.68 -24.81 -28.19
C THR A 34 13.18 -24.68 -27.93
N GLU A 35 13.61 -24.33 -26.71
CA GLU A 35 15.02 -24.31 -26.32
C GLU A 35 15.68 -25.69 -26.43
N LYS A 36 14.95 -26.75 -26.14
CA LYS A 36 15.39 -28.14 -26.36
C LYS A 36 15.26 -28.64 -27.80
N GLY A 37 14.78 -27.81 -28.72
CA GLY A 37 14.56 -28.20 -30.12
C GLY A 37 13.46 -29.26 -30.32
N LEU A 38 12.54 -29.40 -29.36
CA LEU A 38 11.46 -30.39 -29.41
C LEU A 38 10.24 -29.82 -30.15
N ASN A 39 9.54 -30.66 -30.92
CA ASN A 39 8.20 -30.36 -31.43
C ASN A 39 7.10 -30.85 -30.46
N GLN A 40 5.87 -30.35 -30.61
CA GLN A 40 4.77 -30.70 -29.68
C GLN A 40 4.50 -32.22 -29.60
N PRO A 41 4.48 -32.99 -30.71
CA PRO A 41 4.38 -34.46 -30.64
C PRO A 41 5.51 -35.14 -29.87
N GLN A 42 6.76 -34.66 -30.00
CA GLN A 42 7.91 -35.21 -29.27
C GLN A 42 7.77 -35.01 -27.76
N LEU A 43 7.41 -33.80 -27.32
CA LEU A 43 7.16 -33.54 -25.91
C LEU A 43 6.00 -34.40 -25.37
N ALA A 44 4.92 -34.52 -26.16
CA ALA A 44 3.77 -35.34 -25.77
C ALA A 44 4.16 -36.81 -25.56
N ALA A 45 5.00 -37.36 -26.44
CA ALA A 45 5.51 -38.73 -26.30
C ALA A 45 6.40 -38.91 -25.07
N MET A 46 7.26 -37.94 -24.75
CA MET A 46 8.11 -37.98 -23.55
C MET A 46 7.33 -37.92 -22.24
N VAL A 47 6.21 -37.19 -22.21
CA VAL A 47 5.36 -37.03 -21.03
C VAL A 47 4.31 -38.14 -20.91
N GLY A 48 4.05 -38.88 -21.99
CA GLY A 48 3.03 -39.94 -22.03
C GLY A 48 1.61 -39.42 -22.25
N VAL A 49 1.45 -38.31 -22.98
CA VAL A 49 0.15 -37.68 -23.26
C VAL A 49 -0.13 -37.58 -24.76
N ASN A 50 -1.38 -37.30 -25.12
CA ASN A 50 -1.74 -37.03 -26.51
C ASN A 50 -1.14 -35.69 -26.99
N LYS A 51 -0.65 -35.63 -28.23
CA LYS A 51 -0.24 -34.38 -28.95
C LYS A 51 -1.18 -33.21 -28.69
N ASN A 52 -2.50 -33.45 -28.72
CA ASN A 52 -3.51 -32.41 -28.56
C ASN A 52 -3.49 -31.78 -27.16
N ALA A 53 -3.05 -32.51 -26.13
CA ALA A 53 -2.91 -31.98 -24.78
C ALA A 53 -1.85 -30.85 -24.74
N VAL A 54 -0.66 -31.10 -25.30
CA VAL A 54 0.42 -30.10 -25.38
C VAL A 54 -0.03 -28.87 -26.18
N SER A 55 -0.69 -29.07 -27.32
CA SER A 55 -1.23 -27.97 -28.12
C SER A 55 -2.27 -27.13 -27.37
N ASN A 56 -3.16 -27.77 -26.60
CA ASN A 56 -4.17 -27.07 -25.81
C ASN A 56 -3.57 -26.31 -24.62
N TRP A 57 -2.55 -26.86 -23.97
CA TRP A 57 -1.81 -26.17 -22.90
C TRP A 57 -1.10 -24.93 -23.45
N GLU A 58 -0.34 -25.07 -24.54
CA GLU A 58 0.35 -23.95 -25.18
C GLU A 58 -0.59 -22.88 -25.76
N ALA A 59 -1.85 -23.24 -26.04
CA ALA A 59 -2.88 -22.30 -26.46
C ALA A 59 -3.62 -21.63 -25.29
N GLY A 60 -3.49 -22.14 -24.07
CA GLY A 60 -4.21 -21.71 -22.87
C GLY A 60 -5.61 -22.30 -22.71
N ARG A 61 -6.05 -23.19 -23.62
CA ARG A 61 -7.40 -23.78 -23.58
C ARG A 61 -7.60 -24.70 -22.37
N THR A 62 -6.54 -25.39 -21.97
CA THR A 62 -6.50 -26.23 -20.78
C THR A 62 -5.18 -26.02 -20.05
N ARG A 63 -5.07 -26.53 -18.83
CA ARG A 63 -3.81 -26.59 -18.07
C ARG A 63 -3.36 -28.04 -17.86
N PRO A 64 -2.06 -28.30 -17.68
CA PRO A 64 -1.59 -29.60 -17.22
C PRO A 64 -2.16 -29.93 -15.83
N ASP A 65 -2.45 -31.21 -15.59
CA ASP A 65 -2.85 -31.67 -14.26
C ASP A 65 -1.65 -31.72 -13.31
N ILE A 66 -1.92 -31.70 -12.00
CA ILE A 66 -0.90 -31.76 -10.94
C ILE A 66 0.02 -32.98 -11.10
N ASN A 67 -0.51 -34.11 -11.59
CA ASN A 67 0.27 -35.33 -11.82
C ASN A 67 1.13 -35.25 -13.10
N THR A 68 0.77 -34.39 -14.04
CA THR A 68 1.47 -34.21 -15.32
C THR A 68 2.63 -33.24 -15.19
N VAL A 69 2.54 -32.27 -14.27
CA VAL A 69 3.58 -31.24 -14.07
C VAL A 69 4.97 -31.84 -13.77
N PRO A 70 5.13 -32.82 -12.86
CA PRO A 70 6.45 -33.43 -12.63
C PRO A 70 7.04 -34.12 -13.87
N LEU A 71 6.19 -34.76 -14.67
CA LEU A 71 6.60 -35.43 -15.91
C LEU A 71 7.02 -34.42 -16.98
N LEU A 72 6.30 -33.30 -17.09
CA LEU A 72 6.68 -32.17 -17.94
C LEU A 72 8.03 -31.59 -17.51
N CYS A 73 8.22 -31.36 -16.21
CA CYS A 73 9.49 -30.85 -15.66
C CYS A 73 10.66 -31.78 -16.00
N ALA A 74 10.49 -33.10 -15.81
CA ALA A 74 11.50 -34.09 -16.16
C ALA A 74 11.81 -34.12 -17.67
N ALA A 75 10.79 -34.09 -18.54
CA ALA A 75 10.99 -34.05 -19.99
C ALA A 75 11.67 -32.74 -20.45
N LEU A 76 11.27 -31.62 -19.87
CA LEU A 76 11.81 -30.29 -20.18
C LEU A 76 13.15 -29.99 -19.48
N GLY A 77 13.57 -30.83 -18.52
CA GLY A 77 14.84 -30.65 -17.79
C GLY A 77 14.87 -29.42 -16.90
N ILE A 78 13.72 -29.06 -16.33
CA ILE A 78 13.54 -27.89 -15.47
C ILE A 78 12.98 -28.33 -14.11
N SER A 79 13.11 -27.50 -13.08
CA SER A 79 12.46 -27.76 -11.80
C SER A 79 10.97 -27.38 -11.83
N VAL A 80 10.21 -27.87 -10.85
CA VAL A 80 8.82 -27.45 -10.65
C VAL A 80 8.73 -25.94 -10.37
N SER A 81 9.72 -25.38 -9.68
CA SER A 81 9.80 -23.93 -9.41
C SER A 81 9.98 -23.12 -10.69
N ASP A 82 10.87 -23.57 -11.59
CA ASP A 82 11.05 -22.95 -12.91
C ASP A 82 9.78 -23.01 -13.76
N PHE A 83 8.99 -24.08 -13.60
CA PHE A 83 7.73 -24.28 -14.32
C PHE A 83 6.62 -23.32 -13.89
N PHE A 84 6.52 -22.98 -12.60
CA PHE A 84 5.49 -22.05 -12.11
C PHE A 84 5.93 -20.59 -12.09
N GLY A 85 7.19 -20.30 -12.42
CA GLY A 85 7.72 -18.94 -12.36
C GLY A 85 7.59 -18.34 -10.96
N THR A 86 7.64 -19.18 -9.92
CA THR A 86 7.88 -18.71 -8.56
C THR A 86 9.21 -17.98 -8.64
N GLU A 87 9.19 -16.68 -8.34
CA GLU A 87 10.31 -15.75 -8.48
C GLU A 87 11.66 -16.42 -8.22
N GLU A 88 12.64 -16.09 -9.06
CA GLU A 88 14.03 -16.52 -8.96
C GLU A 88 14.42 -16.80 -7.51
N ASN A 89 14.57 -18.07 -7.17
CA ASN A 89 15.35 -18.52 -6.03
C ASN A 89 15.08 -17.84 -4.68
N ALA A 90 13.97 -18.15 -4.03
CA ALA A 90 13.89 -18.07 -2.56
C ALA A 90 14.83 -19.08 -1.83
N GLY A 91 15.74 -19.77 -2.53
CA GLY A 91 16.60 -20.80 -1.94
C GLY A 91 17.89 -21.17 -2.67
N SER A 92 18.28 -20.50 -3.77
CA SER A 92 19.59 -20.73 -4.38
C SER A 92 20.32 -19.42 -4.67
N LEU A 93 21.60 -19.37 -4.25
CA LEU A 93 22.42 -18.16 -4.36
C LEU A 93 22.63 -17.79 -5.82
N SER A 94 22.51 -16.49 -6.15
CA SER A 94 22.91 -15.95 -7.44
C SER A 94 24.40 -16.24 -7.75
N ARG A 95 24.81 -16.17 -9.02
CA ARG A 95 26.22 -16.40 -9.41
C ARG A 95 27.19 -15.48 -8.66
N ASP A 96 26.79 -14.24 -8.40
CA ASP A 96 27.59 -13.27 -7.67
C ASP A 96 27.69 -13.63 -6.17
N GLU A 97 26.57 -14.00 -5.54
CA GLU A 97 26.57 -14.47 -4.15
C GLU A 97 27.36 -15.78 -3.98
N GLN A 98 27.26 -16.71 -4.93
CA GLN A 98 28.08 -17.93 -4.95
C GLN A 98 29.57 -17.59 -5.01
N ARG A 99 29.96 -16.62 -5.84
CA ARG A 99 31.35 -16.15 -5.94
C ARG A 99 31.82 -15.52 -4.62
N LYS A 100 31.01 -14.64 -4.03
CA LYS A 100 31.28 -14.00 -2.73
C LYS A 100 31.45 -15.02 -1.61
N LEU A 101 30.51 -15.96 -1.49
CA LEU A 101 30.55 -17.01 -0.46
C LEU A 101 31.73 -17.97 -0.66
N SER A 102 32.02 -18.35 -1.90
CA SER A 102 33.19 -19.16 -2.23
C SER A 102 34.47 -18.43 -1.81
N GLY A 103 34.61 -17.16 -2.19
CA GLY A 103 35.72 -16.31 -1.77
C GLY A 103 35.88 -16.26 -0.24
N TYR A 104 34.79 -15.99 0.49
CA TYR A 104 34.79 -15.97 1.95
C TYR A 104 35.24 -17.32 2.57
N ARG A 105 34.80 -18.46 2.02
CA ARG A 105 35.19 -19.80 2.51
C ARG A 105 36.69 -20.06 2.41
N TYR A 106 37.35 -19.54 1.36
CA TYR A 106 38.79 -19.67 1.13
C TYR A 106 39.66 -18.71 1.96
N LEU A 107 39.08 -17.71 2.62
CA LEU A 107 39.85 -16.79 3.48
C LEU A 107 40.42 -17.51 4.72
N SER A 108 41.56 -17.02 5.21
CA SER A 108 42.09 -17.39 6.53
C SER A 108 41.13 -16.93 7.63
N ASP A 109 41.23 -17.53 8.82
CA ASP A 109 40.33 -17.19 9.94
C ASP A 109 40.44 -15.71 10.36
N MET A 110 41.65 -15.14 10.32
CA MET A 110 41.87 -13.71 10.57
C MET A 110 41.13 -12.84 9.54
N ASN A 111 41.21 -13.18 8.26
CA ASN A 111 40.56 -12.42 7.21
C ASN A 111 39.03 -12.58 7.23
N LYS A 112 38.53 -13.77 7.61
CA LYS A 112 37.09 -13.99 7.84
C LYS A 112 36.57 -13.07 8.95
N GLN A 113 37.28 -12.99 10.08
CA GLN A 113 36.92 -12.10 11.18
C GLN A 113 36.89 -10.63 10.74
N LEU A 114 37.84 -10.20 9.91
CA LEU A 114 37.86 -8.84 9.38
C LEU A 114 36.65 -8.56 8.48
N VAL A 115 36.31 -9.49 7.57
CA VAL A 115 35.13 -9.36 6.69
C VAL A 115 33.84 -9.26 7.50
N VAL A 116 33.67 -10.11 8.53
CA VAL A 116 32.49 -10.04 9.42
C VAL A 116 32.42 -8.69 10.12
N LYS A 117 33.52 -8.23 10.73
CA LYS A 117 33.57 -6.91 11.38
C LYS A 117 33.28 -5.75 10.42
N MET A 118 33.72 -5.84 9.17
CA MET A 118 33.42 -4.84 8.15
C MET A 118 31.93 -4.83 7.80
N ILE A 119 31.32 -6.01 7.62
CA ILE A 119 29.88 -6.13 7.38
C ILE A 119 29.10 -5.53 8.55
N ASP A 120 29.42 -5.93 9.79
CA ASP A 120 28.75 -5.45 10.99
C ASP A 120 28.86 -3.92 11.12
N ALA A 121 30.06 -3.37 10.94
CA ALA A 121 30.28 -1.91 11.01
C ALA A 121 29.53 -1.16 9.90
N MET A 122 29.45 -1.71 8.68
CA MET A 122 28.71 -1.09 7.58
C MET A 122 27.19 -1.15 7.81
N LEU A 123 26.68 -2.26 8.33
CA LEU A 123 25.27 -2.39 8.72
C LEU A 123 24.92 -1.43 9.85
N GLU A 124 25.79 -1.30 10.86
CA GLU A 124 25.59 -0.35 11.95
C GLU A 124 25.52 1.09 11.44
N VAL A 125 26.38 1.48 10.48
CA VAL A 125 26.31 2.81 9.85
C VAL A 125 24.97 3.01 9.12
N GLN A 126 24.52 2.02 8.34
CA GLN A 126 23.24 2.09 7.62
C GLN A 126 22.05 2.21 8.59
N GLU A 127 22.05 1.45 9.68
CA GLU A 127 21.01 1.52 10.71
C GLU A 127 20.99 2.88 11.42
N GLN A 128 22.17 3.43 11.75
CA GLN A 128 22.28 4.76 12.36
C GLN A 128 21.78 5.86 11.41
N GLU A 129 22.11 5.80 10.12
CA GLU A 129 21.60 6.74 9.11
C GLU A 129 20.08 6.66 8.98
N LYS A 130 19.52 5.44 8.95
CA LYS A 130 18.08 5.24 8.89
C LYS A 130 17.37 5.74 10.14
N ARG A 131 17.92 5.47 11.34
CA ARG A 131 17.40 6.01 12.61
C ARG A 131 17.37 7.53 12.61
N LYS A 132 18.46 8.18 12.18
CA LYS A 132 18.53 9.65 12.05
C LYS A 132 17.50 10.20 11.06
N PHE A 133 17.34 9.53 9.91
CA PHE A 133 16.33 9.90 8.93
C PHE A 133 14.93 9.85 9.52
N VAL A 134 14.57 8.74 10.18
CA VAL A 134 13.25 8.55 10.79
C VAL A 134 13.00 9.57 11.91
N GLU A 135 13.98 9.77 12.81
CA GLU A 135 13.86 10.75 13.89
C GLU A 135 13.62 12.18 13.37
N ALA A 136 14.30 12.56 12.29
CA ALA A 136 14.16 13.89 11.70
C ALA A 136 12.89 14.04 10.84
N ASN A 137 12.45 12.98 10.16
CA ASN A 137 11.47 13.06 9.07
C ASN A 137 10.17 12.30 9.30
N VAL A 138 9.93 11.71 10.47
CA VAL A 138 8.64 11.09 10.79
C VAL A 138 7.97 11.85 11.93
N ARG A 139 6.67 12.09 11.80
CA ARG A 139 5.80 12.68 12.81
C ARG A 139 4.71 11.70 13.18
N ARG A 140 4.41 11.65 14.48
CA ARG A 140 3.29 10.88 15.01
C ARG A 140 2.16 11.84 15.36
N ILE A 141 1.09 11.82 14.58
CA ILE A 141 -0.07 12.71 14.76
C ILE A 141 -1.26 11.90 15.24
N PHE A 142 -2.00 12.45 16.21
CA PHE A 142 -3.18 11.79 16.73
C PHE A 142 -4.33 11.92 15.72
N ARG A 143 -4.93 10.79 15.35
CA ARG A 143 -6.17 10.73 14.60
C ARG A 143 -7.34 10.55 15.54
N ASN A 144 -8.25 11.50 15.48
CA ASN A 144 -9.46 11.48 16.28
C ASN A 144 -10.48 10.46 15.72
N ALA A 145 -11.04 9.61 16.59
CA ALA A 145 -12.10 8.68 16.21
C ALA A 145 -13.51 9.25 16.46
N TYR A 146 -13.67 10.47 16.97
CA TYR A 146 -14.98 11.10 17.13
C TYR A 146 -15.55 11.45 15.76
N LYS A 147 -16.62 10.75 15.39
CA LYS A 147 -17.51 11.18 14.32
C LYS A 147 -18.09 12.53 14.73
N THR A 148 -17.91 13.53 13.88
CA THR A 148 -18.67 14.78 13.90
C THR A 148 -20.14 14.47 13.62
N ALA A 149 -20.85 13.98 14.64
CA ALA A 149 -22.29 13.99 14.87
C ALA A 149 -22.60 13.10 16.09
N ALA A 150 -23.41 13.63 17.02
CA ALA A 150 -23.99 13.02 18.23
C ALA A 150 -23.39 13.54 19.55
N GLY A 151 -24.07 14.56 20.07
CA GLY A 151 -23.86 15.13 21.38
C GLY A 151 -23.77 14.11 22.51
N THR A 152 -22.78 14.33 23.36
CA THR A 152 -22.85 14.19 24.81
C THR A 152 -21.58 14.85 25.31
N GLY A 153 -21.74 15.97 26.03
CA GLY A 153 -20.63 16.64 26.69
C GLY A 153 -19.87 15.62 27.52
N ASN A 154 -18.62 15.39 27.15
CA ASN A 154 -17.67 14.73 28.03
C ASN A 154 -16.43 15.63 28.14
N PRO A 155 -15.89 15.83 29.36
CA PRO A 155 -14.75 16.71 29.58
C PRO A 155 -13.56 16.27 28.72
N LEU A 156 -12.75 17.23 28.29
CA LEU A 156 -11.47 17.05 27.58
C LEU A 156 -10.40 16.26 28.39
N ASP A 157 -10.79 15.53 29.43
CA ASP A 157 -9.92 14.87 30.41
C ASP A 157 -10.16 13.35 30.55
N GLY A 158 -11.01 12.76 29.69
CA GLY A 158 -11.38 11.34 29.79
C GLY A 158 -11.08 10.53 28.53
N ALA A 159 -9.83 10.10 28.35
CA ALA A 159 -9.32 9.20 27.30
C ALA A 159 -9.65 9.60 25.85
N ARG A 160 -8.72 10.32 25.19
CA ARG A 160 -8.76 10.56 23.74
C ARG A 160 -8.96 9.22 23.00
N ARG A 161 -10.14 8.99 22.44
CA ARG A 161 -10.43 7.80 21.64
C ARG A 161 -9.95 8.05 20.21
N GLY A 162 -8.96 7.29 19.79
CA GLY A 162 -8.33 7.45 18.49
C GLY A 162 -7.12 6.55 18.32
N SER A 163 -6.42 6.74 17.21
CA SER A 163 -5.16 6.07 16.89
C SER A 163 -4.11 7.12 16.58
N TYR A 164 -2.84 6.72 16.56
CA TYR A 164 -1.80 7.55 15.99
C TYR A 164 -1.56 7.13 14.56
N GLU A 165 -1.40 8.12 13.69
CA GLU A 165 -0.89 7.94 12.33
C GLU A 165 0.55 8.45 12.30
N TYR A 166 1.37 7.80 11.48
CA TYR A 166 2.78 8.15 11.30
C TYR A 166 2.98 8.66 9.89
N LEU A 167 3.47 9.89 9.79
CA LEU A 167 3.56 10.61 8.53
C LEU A 167 4.97 11.12 8.29
N TYR A 168 5.41 11.15 7.04
CA TYR A 168 6.65 11.84 6.69
C TYR A 168 6.49 13.34 6.83
N ALA A 169 7.47 13.99 7.44
CA ALA A 169 7.44 15.41 7.74
C ALA A 169 7.38 16.24 6.45
N ASP A 170 6.47 17.19 6.45
CA ASP A 170 6.40 18.30 5.51
C ASP A 170 5.92 19.54 6.28
N PRO A 171 6.01 20.76 5.71
CA PRO A 171 5.63 21.98 6.43
C PRO A 171 4.19 21.97 6.97
N MET A 172 3.28 21.25 6.35
CA MET A 172 1.87 21.16 6.74
C MET A 172 1.68 20.14 7.88
N ILE A 173 2.35 19.00 7.79
CA ILE A 173 2.36 17.95 8.81
C ILE A 173 3.05 18.43 10.09
N ASP A 174 4.14 19.20 9.96
CA ASP A 174 4.85 19.80 11.10
C ASP A 174 3.98 20.83 11.86
N GLN A 175 3.01 21.45 11.19
CA GLN A 175 2.05 22.40 11.78
C GLN A 175 0.78 21.74 12.31
N ALA A 176 0.52 20.48 11.97
CA ALA A 176 -0.73 19.83 12.31
C ALA A 176 -0.71 19.27 13.74
N ASP A 177 -1.75 19.58 14.49
CA ASP A 177 -1.96 19.06 15.85
C ASP A 177 -2.76 17.76 15.85
N GLU A 178 -3.63 17.57 14.86
CA GLU A 178 -4.59 16.48 14.82
C GLU A 178 -4.99 16.10 13.39
N ILE A 179 -5.42 14.84 13.24
CA ILE A 179 -6.07 14.33 12.02
C ILE A 179 -7.55 14.08 12.31
N ILE A 180 -8.42 14.63 11.47
CA ILE A 180 -9.87 14.41 11.51
C ILE A 180 -10.31 13.72 10.23
N THR A 181 -11.21 12.73 10.33
CA THR A 181 -11.80 12.08 9.15
C THR A 181 -13.11 12.78 8.77
N VAL A 182 -13.23 13.18 7.51
CA VAL A 182 -14.44 13.78 6.96
C VAL A 182 -15.56 12.75 6.99
N THR A 183 -16.73 13.18 7.44
CA THR A 183 -17.96 12.38 7.41
C THR A 183 -19.06 13.13 6.66
N GLY A 184 -19.64 12.48 5.65
CA GLY A 184 -20.63 13.05 4.76
C GLY A 184 -20.01 13.84 3.60
N ASN A 185 -20.87 14.43 2.78
CA ASN A 185 -20.52 15.04 1.49
C ASN A 185 -20.69 16.56 1.43
N SER A 186 -20.85 17.23 2.58
CA SER A 186 -21.10 18.69 2.61
C SER A 186 -19.94 19.54 2.09
N MET A 187 -18.71 19.01 2.11
CA MET A 187 -17.52 19.69 1.60
C MET A 187 -17.09 19.20 0.21
N GLU A 188 -17.90 18.37 -0.45
CA GLU A 188 -17.63 17.97 -1.83
C GLU A 188 -17.81 19.17 -2.78
N PRO A 189 -16.96 19.32 -3.81
CA PRO A 189 -15.93 18.37 -4.27
C PRO A 189 -14.54 18.56 -3.64
N THR A 190 -14.39 19.47 -2.67
CA THR A 190 -13.08 19.80 -2.10
C THR A 190 -12.57 18.71 -1.17
N PHE A 191 -13.45 18.16 -0.33
CA PHE A 191 -13.17 16.99 0.49
C PHE A 191 -14.32 15.99 0.41
N TYR A 192 -13.97 14.73 0.27
CA TYR A 192 -14.89 13.60 0.16
C TYR A 192 -15.05 12.87 1.49
N ASP A 193 -16.16 12.14 1.63
CA ASP A 193 -16.37 11.25 2.78
C ASP A 193 -15.21 10.27 2.93
N GLY A 194 -14.62 10.20 4.12
CA GLY A 194 -13.46 9.37 4.43
C GLY A 194 -12.10 10.06 4.25
N ASP A 195 -12.02 11.26 3.66
CA ASP A 195 -10.78 12.03 3.59
C ASP A 195 -10.25 12.33 4.99
N MET A 196 -8.93 12.31 5.16
CA MET A 196 -8.28 12.69 6.40
C MET A 196 -7.71 14.10 6.28
N LEU A 197 -8.15 15.00 7.15
CA LEU A 197 -7.72 16.39 7.18
C LEU A 197 -6.69 16.60 8.27
N LEU A 198 -5.60 17.29 7.93
CA LEU A 198 -4.65 17.84 8.89
C LEU A 198 -5.21 19.13 9.45
N VAL A 199 -5.24 19.23 10.77
CA VAL A 199 -5.85 20.34 11.50
C VAL A 199 -4.84 20.97 12.45
N GLU A 200 -4.72 22.29 12.36
CA GLU A 200 -4.04 23.14 13.36
C GLU A 200 -5.09 23.60 14.38
N HIS A 201 -4.83 23.46 15.68
CA HIS A 201 -5.70 23.94 16.74
C HIS A 201 -5.61 25.47 16.85
N THR A 202 -6.71 26.14 16.51
CA THR A 202 -6.84 27.59 16.57
C THR A 202 -8.29 27.94 16.89
N GLN A 203 -8.49 29.09 17.56
CA GLN A 203 -9.81 29.64 17.83
C GLN A 203 -10.27 30.64 16.76
N GLU A 204 -9.40 30.94 15.80
CA GLU A 204 -9.67 31.92 14.74
C GLU A 204 -9.25 31.38 13.36
N VAL A 205 -10.14 31.54 12.40
CA VAL A 205 -9.92 31.32 10.96
C VAL A 205 -10.29 32.57 10.17
N ARG A 206 -9.60 32.80 9.06
CA ARG A 206 -9.83 33.96 8.20
C ARG A 206 -10.96 33.68 7.22
N VAL A 207 -11.58 34.74 6.70
CA VAL A 207 -12.58 34.62 5.63
C VAL A 207 -11.95 33.89 4.44
N GLY A 208 -12.63 32.86 3.95
CA GLY A 208 -12.17 31.95 2.89
C GLY A 208 -11.32 30.77 3.37
N GLU A 209 -11.01 30.67 4.67
CA GLU A 209 -10.33 29.49 5.22
C GLU A 209 -11.35 28.42 5.62
N ILE A 210 -10.95 27.15 5.46
CA ILE A 210 -11.73 26.02 5.94
C ILE A 210 -11.37 25.75 7.39
N GLY A 211 -12.37 25.72 8.26
CA GLY A 211 -12.22 25.47 9.68
C GLY A 211 -12.97 24.25 10.15
N ILE A 212 -12.61 23.80 11.35
CA ILE A 212 -13.38 22.88 12.17
C ILE A 212 -14.13 23.72 13.19
N PHE A 213 -15.45 23.55 13.22
CA PHE A 213 -16.35 24.26 14.11
C PHE A 213 -17.14 23.26 14.93
N VAL A 214 -17.57 23.64 16.13
CA VAL A 214 -18.54 22.89 16.91
C VAL A 214 -19.70 23.80 17.25
N ALA A 215 -20.91 23.39 16.87
CA ALA A 215 -22.16 24.07 17.17
C ALA A 215 -23.13 23.04 17.77
N ASP A 216 -23.77 23.38 18.89
CA ASP A 216 -24.70 22.50 19.63
C ASP A 216 -24.15 21.10 19.97
N GLY A 217 -22.82 20.98 20.07
CA GLY A 217 -22.12 19.72 20.35
C GLY A 217 -21.80 18.87 19.12
N ASP A 218 -22.30 19.24 17.94
CA ASP A 218 -21.95 18.62 16.66
C ASP A 218 -20.80 19.37 15.99
N GLY A 219 -19.86 18.62 15.41
CA GLY A 219 -18.73 19.23 14.70
C GLY A 219 -18.98 19.37 13.20
N TYR A 220 -18.38 20.38 12.60
CA TYR A 220 -18.56 20.75 11.20
C TYR A 220 -17.24 21.13 10.57
N VAL A 221 -16.99 20.64 9.35
CA VAL A 221 -15.95 21.15 8.45
C VAL A 221 -16.64 22.09 7.47
N LYS A 222 -16.25 23.38 7.45
CA LYS A 222 -16.89 24.42 6.64
C LYS A 222 -15.89 25.51 6.24
N GLU A 223 -16.14 26.19 5.13
CA GLU A 223 -15.47 27.44 4.77
C GLU A 223 -16.08 28.60 5.56
N TYR A 224 -15.24 29.43 6.17
CA TYR A 224 -15.68 30.58 6.94
C TYR A 224 -15.90 31.80 6.05
N HIS A 225 -17.08 32.42 6.16
CA HIS A 225 -17.37 33.73 5.58
C HIS A 225 -18.01 34.64 6.62
N GLU A 226 -18.02 35.95 6.35
CA GLU A 226 -18.63 36.95 7.23
C GLU A 226 -20.13 36.68 7.47
N ASP A 227 -20.80 36.04 6.52
CA ASP A 227 -22.23 35.80 6.55
C ASP A 227 -22.62 34.40 7.07
N GLY A 228 -21.63 33.56 7.42
CA GLY A 228 -21.85 32.24 8.03
C GLY A 228 -20.82 31.18 7.63
N LEU A 229 -21.14 29.92 7.93
CA LEU A 229 -20.33 28.76 7.56
C LEU A 229 -20.87 28.11 6.28
N HIS A 230 -20.02 28.04 5.26
CA HIS A 230 -20.40 27.57 3.93
C HIS A 230 -19.94 26.14 3.70
N SER A 231 -20.84 25.37 3.11
CA SER A 231 -20.55 24.06 2.55
C SER A 231 -20.13 24.26 1.09
N HIS A 232 -19.11 23.56 0.63
CA HIS A 232 -18.74 23.60 -0.79
C HIS A 232 -19.75 22.85 -1.66
N ASN A 233 -20.50 21.92 -1.06
CA ASN A 233 -21.61 21.25 -1.71
C ASN A 233 -22.86 22.15 -1.66
N PRO A 234 -23.36 22.64 -2.82
CA PRO A 234 -24.49 23.59 -2.88
C PRO A 234 -25.81 23.02 -2.38
N ALA A 235 -25.92 21.70 -2.17
CA ALA A 235 -27.11 21.06 -1.61
C ALA A 235 -27.34 21.42 -0.13
N TYR A 236 -26.34 21.99 0.55
CA TYR A 236 -26.39 22.36 1.95
C TYR A 236 -26.53 23.89 2.10
N PRO A 237 -27.45 24.38 2.94
CA PRO A 237 -27.59 25.81 3.18
C PRO A 237 -26.40 26.36 4.00
N VAL A 238 -26.19 27.67 3.91
CA VAL A 238 -25.26 28.40 4.77
C VAL A 238 -25.74 28.31 6.22
N LEU A 239 -24.87 27.86 7.12
CA LEU A 239 -25.17 27.85 8.54
C LEU A 239 -24.90 29.23 9.11
N ARG A 240 -25.96 29.89 9.56
CA ARG A 240 -25.91 31.22 10.16
C ARG A 240 -26.17 31.08 11.65
N PHE A 241 -25.35 31.75 12.44
CA PHE A 241 -25.43 31.72 13.89
C PHE A 241 -25.63 33.14 14.41
N THR A 242 -26.36 33.23 15.51
CA THR A 242 -26.65 34.43 16.27
C THR A 242 -25.76 34.49 17.51
N GLU A 243 -25.76 35.61 18.24
CA GLU A 243 -24.97 35.74 19.48
C GLU A 243 -25.42 34.76 20.58
N ASP A 244 -26.65 34.22 20.49
CA ASP A 244 -27.19 33.23 21.42
C ASP A 244 -26.74 31.79 21.10
N ASP A 245 -26.21 31.54 19.89
CA ASP A 245 -25.80 30.21 19.45
C ASP A 245 -24.40 29.87 19.96
N ASN A 246 -24.26 28.69 20.59
CA ASN A 246 -22.99 28.23 21.15
C ASN A 246 -22.09 27.62 20.07
N VAL A 247 -21.48 28.47 19.24
CA VAL A 247 -20.55 28.06 18.18
C VAL A 247 -19.12 28.40 18.53
N ARG A 248 -18.23 27.41 18.40
CA ARG A 248 -16.79 27.57 18.61
C ARG A 248 -16.00 27.13 17.38
N CYS A 249 -15.01 27.91 16.98
CA CYS A 249 -13.94 27.43 16.11
C CYS A 249 -12.94 26.63 16.97
N VAL A 250 -12.54 25.45 16.48
CA VAL A 250 -11.63 24.56 17.19
C VAL A 250 -10.35 24.28 16.42
N GLY A 251 -10.33 24.60 15.12
CA GLY A 251 -9.13 24.45 14.31
C GLY A 251 -9.29 24.95 12.89
N ARG A 252 -8.15 25.10 12.23
CA ARG A 252 -8.01 25.40 10.80
C ARG A 252 -7.64 24.12 10.08
N VAL A 253 -8.28 23.86 8.95
CA VAL A 253 -7.90 22.79 8.05
C VAL A 253 -6.71 23.25 7.22
N LEU A 254 -5.58 22.56 7.38
CA LEU A 254 -4.39 22.81 6.59
C LEU A 254 -4.50 22.16 5.20
N GLY A 255 -5.21 21.03 5.12
CA GLY A 255 -5.51 20.30 3.88
C GLY A 255 -5.73 18.81 4.11
N ALA A 256 -5.93 18.05 3.03
CA ALA A 256 -6.16 16.60 3.08
C ALA A 256 -4.86 15.80 2.92
N LEU A 257 -4.76 14.70 3.66
CA LEU A 257 -3.70 13.71 3.52
C LEU A 257 -3.86 12.90 2.24
N ASN A 258 -2.72 12.52 1.66
CA ASN A 258 -2.65 11.51 0.61
C ASN A 258 -1.82 10.30 1.05
N GLU A 259 -1.99 9.18 0.36
CA GLU A 259 -1.37 7.89 0.71
C GLU A 259 0.17 7.92 0.77
N ARG A 260 0.82 8.83 0.03
CA ARG A 260 2.30 8.90 -0.02
C ARG A 260 2.90 9.57 1.20
N GLN A 261 2.11 10.27 2.00
CA GLN A 261 2.56 10.93 3.22
C GLN A 261 2.67 9.95 4.39
N PHE A 262 2.12 8.74 4.30
CA PHE A 262 2.21 7.74 5.36
C PHE A 262 3.60 7.10 5.42
N ALA A 263 4.13 7.00 6.63
CA ALA A 263 5.40 6.32 6.88
C ALA A 263 5.28 4.83 6.57
N SER A 264 6.37 4.25 6.05
CA SER A 264 6.45 2.81 5.84
C SER A 264 6.37 2.04 7.16
N LYS A 265 5.93 0.78 7.14
CA LYS A 265 5.89 -0.08 8.34
C LYS A 265 7.25 -0.20 9.03
N GLU A 266 8.32 -0.21 8.24
CA GLU A 266 9.68 -0.31 8.76
C GLU A 266 10.08 0.99 9.49
N ASP A 267 9.77 2.15 8.92
CA ASP A 267 10.07 3.44 9.55
C ASP A 267 9.22 3.67 10.81
N ILE A 268 7.98 3.16 10.84
CA ILE A 268 7.13 3.17 12.04
C ILE A 268 7.79 2.38 13.17
N GLN A 269 8.27 1.16 12.89
CA GLN A 269 8.95 0.35 13.90
C GLN A 269 10.19 1.07 14.45
N ILE A 270 11.00 1.67 13.56
CA ILE A 270 12.18 2.44 13.96
C ILE A 270 11.79 3.65 14.81
N TYR A 271 10.73 4.37 14.43
CA TYR A 271 10.24 5.52 15.20
C TYR A 271 9.81 5.09 16.60
N GLU A 272 9.06 4.00 16.73
CA GLU A 272 8.62 3.45 18.01
C GLU A 272 9.80 2.98 18.87
N ASP A 273 10.81 2.34 18.27
CA ASP A 273 12.03 1.93 18.97
C ASP A 273 12.82 3.13 19.52
N ILE A 274 12.92 4.22 18.75
CA ILE A 274 13.58 5.47 19.17
C ILE A 274 12.85 6.11 20.38
N HIS A 275 11.52 6.07 20.38
CA HIS A 275 10.69 6.76 21.38
C HIS A 275 10.25 5.90 22.57
N SER A 276 10.33 4.57 22.47
CA SER A 276 10.02 3.62 23.55
C SER A 276 11.11 3.56 24.61
N GLY A 277 12.37 3.83 24.25
CA GLY A 277 13.53 3.87 25.16
C GLY A 277 13.66 5.14 26.02
N LYS A 278 12.71 6.08 25.94
CA LYS A 278 12.69 7.34 26.72
C LYS A 278 11.76 7.30 27.95
N LYS A 279 11.37 6.11 28.44
CA LYS A 279 10.59 5.94 29.68
C LYS A 279 11.45 5.52 30.86
#